data_AF-A0A737C3R3-F1
#
_entry.id   AF-A0A737C3R3-F1
#
_cell.length_a   1.000
_cell.length_b   1.000
_cell.length_c   1.000
_cell.angle_alpha   90.00
_cell.angle_beta   90.00
_cell.angle_gamma   90.00
#
_symmetry.space_group_name_H-M   'P 1'
#
loop_
_entity.id
_entity.type
_entity.pdbx_description
1 polymer ?
#
loop_
_entity_poly.entity_id
_entity_poly.type
_entity_poly.pdbx_seq_one_letter_code
_entity_poly.pdbx_strand_id
1 'polypeptide(L)'
;MTALTTNQLKDNNLYFYLYMAAPVVFPITFYFTMHEKVAYAALYAVLLFCAVFDQRALVRSGVESETHIVGSALRIVILPPIYVYARARDAGMKKWLWLLAFIAITLGCIFISTTIDDNEALKTSACEITTSIFKDKNSDVQCLAVEDVKKVSNKHYRAKAVLSNGVDMPITIVERDDDYIYVTLAPLSNLLD
;
A
#
# COMPACT_ATOMS: atom_id res chain seq x y z
N MET A 1 -30.01 -10.65 -34.19
CA MET A 1 -29.32 -9.46 -33.64
C MET A 1 -30.27 -8.75 -32.70
N THR A 2 -30.25 -9.12 -31.42
CA THR A 2 -31.00 -8.44 -30.36
C THR A 2 -30.17 -7.24 -29.92
N ALA A 3 -30.72 -6.04 -30.08
CA ALA A 3 -30.09 -4.80 -29.64
C ALA A 3 -29.90 -4.84 -28.11
N LEU A 4 -28.65 -4.88 -27.65
CA LEU A 4 -28.31 -4.78 -26.24
C LEU A 4 -28.67 -3.37 -25.75
N THR A 5 -29.65 -3.27 -24.86
CA THR A 5 -30.00 -2.01 -24.19
C THR A 5 -28.85 -1.54 -23.31
N THR A 6 -28.52 -0.26 -23.39
CA THR A 6 -27.38 0.45 -22.77
C THR A 6 -27.18 0.18 -21.27
N ASN A 7 -28.22 -0.23 -20.55
CA ASN A 7 -28.16 -0.61 -19.13
C ASN A 7 -27.47 -1.96 -18.87
N GLN A 8 -27.53 -2.92 -19.80
CA GLN A 8 -26.88 -4.23 -19.67
C GLN A 8 -25.34 -4.14 -19.80
N LEU A 9 -24.82 -3.15 -20.53
CA LEU A 9 -23.36 -2.91 -20.63
C LEU A 9 -22.76 -2.28 -19.37
N LYS A 10 -23.56 -1.52 -18.60
CA LYS A 10 -23.10 -0.83 -17.38
C LYS A 10 -22.93 -1.80 -16.21
N ASP A 11 -23.80 -2.81 -16.11
CA ASP A 11 -23.68 -3.90 -15.13
C ASP A 11 -22.52 -4.87 -15.48
N ASN A 12 -22.18 -5.00 -16.76
CA ASN A 12 -21.20 -5.98 -17.24
C ASN A 12 -19.72 -5.69 -16.91
N ASN A 13 -19.36 -4.47 -16.51
CA ASN A 13 -17.96 -4.09 -16.25
C ASN A 13 -17.67 -3.71 -14.80
N LEU A 14 -18.66 -3.80 -13.91
CA LEU A 14 -18.49 -3.40 -12.50
C LEU A 14 -17.33 -4.16 -11.85
N TYR A 15 -17.32 -5.49 -11.97
CA TYR A 15 -16.30 -6.33 -11.36
C TYR A 15 -14.92 -6.15 -12.02
N PHE A 16 -14.86 -5.85 -13.32
CA PHE A 16 -13.63 -5.42 -13.98
C PHE A 16 -13.08 -4.11 -13.40
N TYR A 17 -13.92 -3.10 -13.15
CA TYR A 17 -13.47 -1.85 -12.53
C TYR A 17 -13.02 -2.05 -11.08
N LEU A 18 -13.73 -2.89 -10.32
CA LEU A 18 -13.28 -3.29 -8.98
C LEU A 18 -11.93 -4.02 -9.03
N TYR A 19 -11.72 -4.89 -10.02
CA TYR A 19 -10.43 -5.55 -10.25
C TYR A 19 -9.33 -4.52 -10.54
N MET A 20 -9.60 -3.50 -11.36
CA MET A 20 -8.65 -2.42 -11.65
C MET A 20 -8.24 -1.63 -10.40
N ALA A 21 -9.17 -1.45 -9.46
CA ALA A 21 -8.93 -0.76 -8.19
C ALA A 21 -8.35 -1.68 -7.10
N ALA A 22 -8.38 -2.99 -7.27
CA ALA A 22 -7.94 -3.97 -6.27
C ALA A 22 -6.51 -3.77 -5.74
N PRO A 23 -5.51 -3.31 -6.51
CA PRO A 23 -4.16 -3.04 -5.97
C PRO A 23 -4.15 -2.07 -4.78
N VAL A 24 -5.15 -1.19 -4.66
CA VAL A 24 -5.30 -0.24 -3.54
C VAL A 24 -5.57 -0.95 -2.21
N VAL A 25 -6.11 -2.18 -2.23
CA VAL A 25 -6.33 -2.98 -1.02
C VAL A 25 -5.01 -3.21 -0.29
N PHE A 26 -3.92 -3.46 -1.02
CA PHE A 26 -2.62 -3.76 -0.44
C PHE A 26 -2.10 -2.67 0.52
N PRO A 27 -1.88 -1.41 0.09
CA PRO A 27 -1.39 -0.36 0.99
C PRO A 27 -2.35 -0.08 2.15
N ILE A 28 -3.66 -0.21 1.95
CA ILE A 28 -4.66 -0.04 3.03
C ILE A 28 -4.46 -1.13 4.09
N THR A 29 -4.46 -2.41 3.71
CA THR A 29 -4.26 -3.50 4.67
C THR A 29 -2.87 -3.46 5.30
N PHE A 30 -1.84 -3.10 4.54
CA PHE A 30 -0.48 -2.97 5.07
C PHE A 30 -0.43 -1.88 6.15
N TYR A 31 -1.00 -0.70 5.89
CA TYR A 31 -1.06 0.39 6.86
C TYR A 31 -1.73 0.00 8.18
N PHE A 32 -2.82 -0.77 8.14
CA PHE A 32 -3.54 -1.16 9.37
C PHE A 32 -2.95 -2.36 10.10
N THR A 33 -2.28 -3.27 9.39
CA THR A 33 -1.80 -4.53 9.97
C THR A 33 -0.31 -4.56 10.22
N MET A 34 0.46 -3.70 9.55
CA MET A 34 1.94 -3.76 9.49
C MET A 34 2.46 -5.17 9.17
N HIS A 35 1.67 -5.97 8.44
CA HIS A 35 1.98 -7.36 8.12
C HIS A 35 1.81 -7.60 6.62
N GLU A 36 2.95 -7.63 5.93
CA GLU A 36 3.03 -7.79 4.47
C GLU A 36 2.29 -9.05 3.97
N LYS A 37 2.44 -10.19 4.66
CA LYS A 37 1.76 -11.45 4.29
C LYS A 37 0.23 -11.34 4.35
N VAL A 38 -0.30 -10.61 5.33
CA VAL A 38 -1.75 -10.37 5.48
C VAL A 38 -2.25 -9.46 4.37
N ALA A 39 -1.49 -8.41 4.03
CA ALA A 39 -1.82 -7.51 2.94
C ALA A 39 -1.85 -8.23 1.57
N TYR A 40 -0.86 -9.09 1.28
CA TYR A 40 -0.88 -9.92 0.07
C TYR A 40 -2.07 -10.89 0.04
N ALA A 41 -2.36 -11.56 1.15
CA ALA A 41 -3.50 -12.48 1.22
C ALA A 41 -4.83 -11.75 0.93
N ALA A 42 -5.03 -10.56 1.51
CA ALA A 42 -6.20 -9.72 1.27
C ALA A 42 -6.30 -9.27 -0.20
N LEU A 43 -5.19 -8.77 -0.77
CA LEU A 43 -5.13 -8.38 -2.19
C LEU A 43 -5.55 -9.53 -3.10
N TYR A 44 -4.96 -10.72 -2.93
CA TYR A 44 -5.26 -11.87 -3.78
C TYR A 44 -6.69 -12.39 -3.59
N ALA A 45 -7.24 -12.33 -2.38
CA ALA A 45 -8.64 -12.66 -2.13
C ALA A 45 -9.59 -11.73 -2.90
N VAL A 46 -9.32 -10.41 -2.92
CA VAL A 46 -10.14 -9.44 -3.66
C VAL A 46 -9.98 -9.60 -5.17
N LEU A 47 -8.75 -9.82 -5.67
CA LEU A 47 -8.50 -10.09 -7.09
C LEU A 47 -9.26 -11.34 -7.56
N LEU A 48 -9.21 -12.43 -6.78
CA LEU A 48 -9.95 -13.66 -7.04
C LEU A 48 -11.46 -13.40 -7.07
N PHE A 49 -11.98 -12.72 -6.06
CA PHE A 49 -13.39 -12.38 -5.98
C PHE A 49 -13.83 -11.59 -7.21
N CYS A 50 -13.14 -10.50 -7.55
CA CYS A 50 -13.50 -9.67 -8.69
C CYS A 50 -13.42 -10.45 -10.01
N ALA A 51 -12.37 -11.24 -10.22
CA ALA A 51 -12.21 -12.03 -11.43
C ALA A 51 -13.31 -13.09 -11.61
N VAL A 52 -13.62 -13.85 -10.56
CA VAL A 52 -14.66 -14.89 -10.60
C VAL A 52 -16.03 -14.28 -10.89
N PHE A 53 -16.35 -13.15 -10.25
CA PHE A 53 -17.64 -12.50 -10.46
C PHE A 53 -17.74 -11.79 -11.81
N ASP A 54 -16.65 -11.19 -12.31
CA ASP A 54 -16.60 -10.62 -13.68
C ASP A 54 -16.84 -11.72 -14.72
N GLN A 55 -16.17 -12.86 -14.59
CA GLN A 55 -16.38 -14.00 -15.49
C GLN A 55 -17.83 -14.52 -15.44
N ARG A 56 -18.41 -14.65 -14.24
CA ARG A 56 -19.82 -15.05 -14.10
C ARG A 56 -20.78 -14.04 -14.74
N ALA A 57 -20.49 -12.74 -14.64
CA ALA A 57 -21.28 -11.69 -15.27
C ALA A 57 -21.19 -11.75 -16.81
N LEU A 58 -20.00 -12.01 -17.36
CA LEU A 58 -19.80 -12.19 -18.80
C LEU A 58 -20.56 -13.40 -19.35
N VAL A 59 -20.46 -14.56 -18.68
CA VAL A 59 -21.19 -15.76 -19.08
C VAL A 59 -22.70 -15.53 -19.05
N ARG A 60 -23.22 -14.85 -18.02
CA ARG A 60 -24.65 -14.53 -17.92
C ARG A 60 -25.16 -13.60 -19.01
N SER A 61 -24.30 -12.75 -19.57
CA SER A 61 -24.69 -11.78 -20.61
C SER A 61 -24.61 -12.34 -22.04
N GLY A 62 -24.37 -13.65 -22.19
CA GLY A 62 -24.35 -14.31 -23.50
C GLY A 62 -23.11 -14.00 -24.33
N VAL A 63 -22.08 -13.38 -23.71
CA VAL A 63 -20.75 -13.30 -24.31
C VAL A 63 -20.14 -14.69 -24.16
N GLU A 64 -20.17 -15.49 -25.23
CA GLU A 64 -19.35 -16.69 -25.35
C GLU A 64 -17.88 -16.27 -25.32
N SER A 65 -17.34 -16.19 -24.11
CA SER A 65 -15.92 -15.98 -23.91
C SER A 65 -15.23 -17.28 -24.34
N GLU A 66 -14.54 -17.25 -25.47
CA GLU A 66 -13.69 -18.35 -25.98
C GLU A 66 -12.64 -18.82 -24.94
N THR A 67 -12.46 -18.07 -23.86
CA THR A 67 -11.65 -18.50 -22.72
C THR A 67 -12.41 -19.54 -21.90
N HIS A 68 -12.31 -20.80 -22.32
CA HIS A 68 -12.74 -21.99 -21.58
C HIS A 68 -12.68 -21.81 -20.06
N ILE A 69 -13.87 -21.90 -19.46
CA ILE A 69 -14.31 -21.43 -18.15
C ILE A 69 -13.64 -22.10 -16.92
N VAL A 70 -12.66 -22.99 -17.08
CA VAL A 70 -12.14 -23.80 -15.94
C VAL A 70 -10.61 -23.77 -15.78
N GLY A 71 -9.85 -23.26 -16.77
CA GLY A 71 -8.38 -23.13 -16.67
C GLY A 71 -7.86 -21.76 -16.20
N SER A 72 -8.75 -20.80 -15.95
CA SER A 72 -8.44 -19.37 -15.99
C SER A 72 -8.23 -18.72 -14.62
N ALA A 73 -8.95 -19.09 -13.56
CA ALA A 73 -8.85 -18.43 -12.25
C ALA A 73 -7.42 -18.44 -11.66
N LEU A 74 -6.69 -19.56 -11.83
CA LEU A 74 -5.30 -19.68 -11.40
C LEU A 74 -4.35 -18.80 -12.25
N ARG A 75 -4.64 -18.67 -13.55
CA ARG A 75 -3.89 -17.80 -14.49
C ARG A 75 -4.11 -16.31 -14.19
N ILE A 76 -5.30 -15.95 -13.69
CA ILE A 76 -5.70 -14.58 -13.33
C ILE A 76 -4.97 -14.10 -12.07
N VAL A 77 -4.81 -14.98 -11.08
CA VAL A 77 -4.06 -14.68 -9.86
C VAL A 77 -2.57 -14.57 -10.11
N ILE A 78 -2.01 -15.46 -10.94
CA ILE A 78 -0.57 -15.52 -11.17
C ILE A 78 -0.10 -14.40 -12.11
N LEU A 79 -0.91 -13.99 -13.10
CA LEU A 79 -0.60 -12.85 -13.97
C LEU A 79 -1.77 -11.86 -14.12
N PRO A 80 -2.02 -11.01 -13.10
CA PRO A 80 -3.06 -9.98 -13.14
C PRO A 80 -3.03 -9.05 -14.36
N PRO A 81 -1.86 -8.62 -14.89
CA PRO A 81 -1.81 -7.78 -16.09
C PRO A 81 -2.33 -8.49 -17.35
N ILE A 82 -2.09 -9.80 -17.47
CA ILE A 82 -2.57 -10.59 -18.62
C ILE A 82 -4.09 -10.65 -18.61
N TYR A 83 -4.70 -10.83 -17.43
CA TYR A 83 -6.15 -10.80 -17.30
C TYR A 83 -6.74 -9.48 -17.79
N VAL A 84 -6.21 -8.35 -17.33
CA VAL A 84 -6.67 -7.01 -17.76
C VAL A 84 -6.55 -6.83 -19.26
N TYR A 85 -5.42 -7.23 -19.84
CA TYR A 85 -5.19 -7.12 -21.28
C TYR A 85 -6.17 -7.98 -22.10
N ALA A 86 -6.35 -9.25 -21.73
CA ALA A 86 -7.26 -10.17 -22.41
C ALA A 86 -8.71 -9.67 -22.31
N ARG A 87 -9.16 -9.33 -21.10
CA ARG A 87 -10.51 -8.83 -20.84
C ARG A 87 -10.82 -7.53 -21.58
N ALA A 88 -9.84 -6.62 -21.66
CA ALA A 88 -10.00 -5.37 -22.40
C ALA A 88 -10.05 -5.60 -23.91
N ARG A 89 -9.26 -6.54 -24.45
CA ARG A 89 -9.32 -6.93 -25.86
C ARG A 89 -10.68 -7.54 -26.20
N ASP A 90 -11.15 -8.47 -25.38
CA ASP A 90 -12.36 -9.25 -25.68
C ASP A 90 -13.63 -8.38 -25.58
N ALA A 91 -13.61 -7.30 -24.79
CA ALA A 91 -14.68 -6.29 -24.74
C ALA A 91 -14.52 -5.14 -25.75
N GLY A 92 -13.58 -5.24 -26.71
CA GLY A 92 -13.35 -4.19 -27.70
C GLY A 92 -12.84 -2.86 -27.12
N MET A 93 -12.33 -2.87 -25.89
CA MET A 93 -11.75 -1.70 -25.25
C MET A 93 -10.30 -1.48 -25.71
N LYS A 94 -9.75 -0.29 -25.43
CA LYS A 94 -8.34 0.04 -25.69
C LYS A 94 -7.41 -0.78 -24.77
N LYS A 95 -7.11 -2.03 -25.13
CA LYS A 95 -6.35 -3.00 -24.33
C LYS A 95 -5.03 -2.49 -23.74
N TRP A 96 -4.25 -1.75 -24.54
CA TRP A 96 -2.99 -1.17 -24.09
C TRP A 96 -3.17 -0.06 -23.05
N LEU A 97 -4.21 0.76 -23.21
CA LEU A 97 -4.53 1.82 -22.26
C LEU A 97 -4.93 1.23 -20.89
N TRP A 98 -5.77 0.20 -20.88
CA TRP A 98 -6.20 -0.46 -19.64
C TRP A 98 -5.06 -1.23 -18.97
N LEU A 99 -4.20 -1.90 -19.74
CA LEU A 99 -3.01 -2.55 -19.22
C LEU A 99 -2.06 -1.53 -18.57
N LEU A 100 -1.75 -0.43 -19.26
CA LEU A 100 -0.87 0.61 -18.72
C LEU A 100 -1.47 1.28 -17.49
N ALA A 101 -2.78 1.52 -17.47
CA ALA A 101 -3.47 2.05 -16.30
C ALA A 101 -3.34 1.10 -15.09
N PHE A 102 -3.52 -0.21 -15.29
CA PHE A 102 -3.36 -1.20 -14.22
C PHE A 102 -1.94 -1.24 -13.67
N ILE A 103 -0.94 -1.22 -14.56
CA ILE A 103 0.48 -1.17 -14.19
C ILE A 103 0.78 0.11 -13.39
N ALA A 104 0.30 1.26 -13.86
CA ALA A 104 0.50 2.54 -13.18
C ALA A 104 -0.11 2.55 -11.77
N ILE A 105 -1.34 2.04 -11.60
CA ILE A 105 -2.01 1.91 -10.29
C ILE A 105 -1.18 0.99 -9.37
N THR A 106 -0.75 -0.16 -9.90
CA THR A 106 0.03 -1.14 -9.12
C THR A 106 1.36 -0.56 -8.66
N LEU A 107 2.11 0.09 -9.55
CA LEU A 107 3.37 0.76 -9.21
C LEU A 107 3.16 1.89 -8.20
N GLY A 108 2.08 2.67 -8.34
CA GLY A 108 1.72 3.70 -7.36
C GLY A 108 1.45 3.11 -5.97
N CYS A 109 0.73 1.98 -5.89
CA CYS A 109 0.46 1.29 -4.62
C CYS A 109 1.74 0.70 -3.99
N ILE A 110 2.65 0.16 -4.80
CA ILE A 110 3.96 -0.32 -4.33
C ILE A 110 4.74 0.85 -3.73
N PHE A 111 4.86 1.96 -4.46
CA PHE A 111 5.57 3.16 -3.98
C PHE A 111 4.99 3.70 -2.66
N ILE A 112 3.66 3.76 -2.54
CA ILE A 112 3.02 4.17 -1.28
C ILE A 112 3.39 3.21 -0.15
N SER A 113 3.36 1.90 -0.39
CA SER A 113 3.64 0.90 0.63
C SER A 113 5.08 0.96 1.11
N THR A 114 6.06 1.14 0.20
CA THR A 114 7.47 1.31 0.59
C THR A 114 7.67 2.57 1.42
N THR A 115 6.99 3.68 1.08
CA THR A 115 7.10 4.91 1.89
C THR A 115 6.50 4.76 3.30
N ILE A 116 5.49 3.89 3.47
CA ILE A 116 4.93 3.57 4.79
C ILE A 116 5.95 2.77 5.60
N ASP A 117 6.55 1.74 4.99
CA ASP A 117 7.53 0.86 5.64
C ASP A 117 8.79 1.62 6.08
N ASP A 118 9.38 2.43 5.18
CA ASP A 118 10.55 3.27 5.48
C ASP A 118 10.29 4.21 6.66
N ASN A 119 9.10 4.82 6.70
CA ASN A 119 8.74 5.75 7.77
C ASN A 119 8.55 5.03 9.12
N GLU A 120 8.00 3.82 9.13
CA GLU A 120 7.87 3.03 10.36
C GLU A 120 9.22 2.46 10.84
N ALA A 121 10.08 2.04 9.91
CA ALA A 121 11.45 1.62 10.22
C ALA A 121 12.26 2.77 10.83
N LEU A 122 12.14 3.98 10.27
CA LEU A 122 12.77 5.20 10.78
C LEU A 122 12.28 5.52 12.21
N LYS A 123 10.97 5.48 12.46
CA LYS A 123 10.38 5.72 13.79
C LYS A 123 10.87 4.71 14.82
N THR A 124 10.84 3.42 14.46
CA THR A 124 11.24 2.32 15.35
C THR A 124 12.70 2.45 15.75
N SER A 125 13.57 2.64 14.76
CA SER A 125 15.01 2.82 14.98
C SER A 125 15.30 4.08 15.80
N ALA A 126 14.60 5.18 15.53
CA ALA A 126 14.76 6.41 16.30
C ALA A 126 14.31 6.25 17.76
N CYS A 127 13.28 5.45 18.02
CA CYS A 127 12.80 5.16 19.36
C CYS A 127 13.79 4.28 20.15
N GLU A 128 14.37 3.27 19.50
CA GLU A 128 15.40 2.43 20.11
C GLU A 128 16.64 3.24 20.51
N ILE A 129 17.11 4.12 19.61
CA ILE A 129 18.25 5.00 19.90
C ILE A 129 17.92 6.03 20.98
N THR A 130 16.69 6.56 20.99
CA THR A 130 16.26 7.47 22.07
C THR A 130 16.32 6.76 23.43
N THR A 131 15.86 5.51 23.48
CA THR A 131 15.92 4.68 24.69
C THR A 131 17.36 4.43 25.14
N SER A 132 18.27 4.12 24.21
CA SER A 132 19.68 3.91 24.55
C SER A 132 20.35 5.17 25.08
N ILE A 133 20.05 6.36 24.53
CA ILE A 133 20.57 7.64 25.04
C ILE A 133 20.15 7.89 26.50
N PHE A 134 18.91 7.58 26.88
CA PHE A 134 18.45 7.74 28.26
C PHE A 134 19.10 6.72 29.21
N LYS A 135 19.28 5.48 28.75
CA LYS A 135 19.98 4.44 29.49
C LYS A 135 21.44 4.83 29.77
N ASP A 136 22.13 5.41 28.79
CA ASP A 136 23.51 5.90 28.94
C ASP A 136 23.62 7.07 29.94
N LYS A 137 22.53 7.84 30.10
CA LYS A 137 22.40 8.89 31.12
C LYS A 137 21.94 8.34 32.49
N ASN A 138 21.94 7.03 32.67
CA ASN A 138 21.53 6.34 33.89
C ASN A 138 20.05 6.62 34.27
N SER A 139 19.19 6.81 33.26
CA SER A 139 17.75 7.00 33.40
C SER A 139 17.00 5.78 32.86
N ASP A 140 16.00 5.29 33.59
CA ASP A 140 15.16 4.14 33.20
C ASP A 140 14.00 4.51 32.26
N VAL A 141 14.11 5.66 31.60
CA VAL A 141 13.07 6.17 30.71
C VAL A 141 13.23 5.53 29.33
N GLN A 142 12.15 4.95 28.82
CA GLN A 142 12.11 4.28 27.51
C GLN A 142 11.26 5.08 26.55
N CYS A 143 11.61 5.07 25.26
CA CYS A 143 10.72 5.58 24.23
C CYS A 143 9.65 4.53 23.92
N LEU A 144 8.39 4.98 23.90
CA LEU A 144 7.23 4.16 23.58
C LEU A 144 6.83 4.28 22.11
N ALA A 145 6.94 5.49 21.55
CA ALA A 145 6.59 5.77 20.17
C ALA A 145 7.30 7.03 19.65
N VAL A 146 7.44 7.13 18.33
CA VAL A 146 7.88 8.36 17.65
C VAL A 146 6.76 8.86 16.75
N GLU A 147 6.32 10.08 17.02
CA GLU A 147 5.21 10.76 16.34
C GLU A 147 5.69 12.04 15.65
N ASP A 148 4.81 12.65 14.85
CA ASP A 148 5.05 13.96 14.21
C ASP A 148 6.34 14.07 13.40
N VAL A 149 6.74 12.98 12.72
CA VAL A 149 7.93 12.98 11.85
C VAL A 149 7.71 13.94 10.67
N LYS A 150 8.46 15.04 10.67
CA LYS A 150 8.45 16.09 9.66
C LYS A 150 9.82 16.19 9.00
N LYS A 151 9.86 16.04 7.68
CA LYS A 151 11.08 16.25 6.90
C LYS A 151 11.42 17.75 6.87
N VAL A 152 12.59 18.11 7.38
CA VAL A 152 13.10 19.49 7.41
C VAL A 152 13.97 19.75 6.18
N SER A 153 14.85 18.81 5.85
CA SER A 153 15.68 18.84 4.64
C SER A 153 15.98 17.41 4.19
N ASN A 154 16.76 17.24 3.12
CA ASN A 154 17.12 15.90 2.67
C ASN A 154 17.82 15.13 3.80
N LYS A 155 17.32 13.94 4.15
CA LYS A 155 17.83 13.09 5.24
C LYS A 155 17.80 13.70 6.65
N HIS A 156 17.11 14.82 6.85
CA HIS A 156 16.95 15.46 8.17
C HIS A 156 15.48 15.58 8.52
N TYR A 157 15.11 15.03 9.67
CA TYR A 157 13.74 14.96 10.15
C TYR A 157 13.66 15.50 11.58
N ARG A 158 12.53 16.13 11.88
CA ARG A 158 12.14 16.52 13.24
C ARG A 158 10.98 15.64 13.66
N ALA A 159 11.03 15.07 14.85
CA ALA A 159 9.98 14.21 15.36
C ALA A 159 9.81 14.40 16.88
N LYS A 160 8.85 13.69 17.44
CA LYS A 160 8.49 13.74 18.86
C LYS A 160 8.52 12.31 19.41
N ALA A 161 9.40 12.05 20.37
CA ALA A 161 9.46 10.77 21.07
C ALA A 161 8.56 10.81 22.31
N VAL A 162 7.59 9.91 22.39
CA VAL A 162 6.72 9.74 23.56
C VAL A 162 7.44 8.80 24.53
N LEU A 163 7.73 9.27 25.74
CA LEU A 163 8.52 8.53 26.72
C LEU A 163 7.64 7.82 27.76
N SER A 164 8.18 6.78 28.42
CA SER A 164 7.49 5.96 29.43
C SER A 164 7.06 6.73 30.67
N ASN A 165 7.69 7.88 30.95
CA ASN A 165 7.32 8.79 32.03
C ASN A 165 6.20 9.77 31.65
N GLY A 166 5.62 9.64 30.45
CA GLY A 166 4.57 10.52 29.94
C GLY A 166 5.07 11.88 29.41
N VAL A 167 6.38 12.07 29.31
CA VAL A 167 6.96 13.29 28.73
C VAL A 167 7.21 13.10 27.24
N ASP A 168 6.86 14.13 26.49
CA ASP A 168 7.14 14.22 25.08
C ASP A 168 8.48 14.89 24.84
N MET A 169 9.43 14.16 24.24
CA MET A 169 10.77 14.64 23.97
C MET A 169 10.94 14.98 22.47
N PRO A 170 11.21 16.24 22.11
CA PRO A 170 11.52 16.61 20.73
C PRO A 170 12.87 16.01 20.31
N ILE A 171 12.88 15.34 19.17
CA ILE A 171 14.08 14.71 18.61
C ILE A 171 14.34 15.18 17.19
N THR A 172 15.61 15.22 16.81
CA THR A 172 16.05 15.38 15.42
C THR A 172 16.68 14.08 14.96
N ILE A 173 16.26 13.59 13.79
CA ILE A 173 16.75 12.36 13.18
C ILE A 173 17.53 12.75 11.92
N VAL A 174 18.76 12.26 11.79
CA VAL A 174 19.62 12.47 10.62
C VAL A 174 20.04 11.12 10.06
N GLU A 175 19.61 10.82 8.83
CA GLU A 175 20.07 9.66 8.07
C GLU A 175 21.43 9.97 7.42
N ARG A 176 22.40 9.06 7.56
CA ARG A 176 23.65 9.09 6.79
C ARG A 176 23.63 8.12 5.62
N ASP A 177 24.58 8.27 4.71
CA ASP A 177 24.72 7.42 3.52
C ASP A 177 25.08 5.97 3.84
N ASP A 178 25.59 5.69 5.05
CA ASP A 178 26.03 4.36 5.50
C ASP A 178 24.91 3.55 6.20
N ASP A 179 23.65 3.90 5.98
CA ASP A 179 22.46 3.29 6.62
C ASP A 179 22.38 3.47 8.15
N TYR A 180 23.23 4.35 8.70
CA TYR A 180 23.15 4.77 10.10
C TYR A 180 22.24 5.98 10.25
N ILE A 181 21.41 5.95 11.29
CA ILE A 181 20.64 7.10 11.73
C ILE A 181 21.22 7.66 13.04
N TYR A 182 21.28 8.99 13.13
CA TYR A 182 21.65 9.69 14.34
C TYR A 182 20.42 10.36 14.92
N VAL A 183 20.19 10.15 16.21
CA VAL A 183 19.11 10.82 16.95
C VAL A 183 19.72 11.78 17.94
N THR A 184 19.28 13.03 17.89
CA THR A 184 19.68 14.07 18.83
C THR A 184 18.47 14.54 19.62
N LEU A 185 18.58 14.51 20.94
CA LEU A 185 17.58 15.12 21.82
C LEU A 185 17.69 16.64 21.73
N ALA A 186 16.61 17.32 21.32
CA ALA A 186 16.59 18.77 21.35
C ALA A 186 16.26 19.24 22.79
N PRO A 187 17.00 20.19 23.36
CA PRO A 187 16.64 20.75 24.65
C PRO A 187 15.28 21.46 24.55
N LEU A 188 14.39 21.19 25.51
CA LEU A 188 13.05 21.79 25.61
C LEU A 188 13.07 23.34 25.59
N SER A 189 14.20 23.95 25.97
CA SER A 189 14.39 25.39 26.02
C SER A 189 14.31 26.10 24.66
N ASN A 190 14.55 25.39 23.55
CA ASN A 190 14.59 25.98 22.21
C ASN A 190 13.25 25.90 21.46
N LEU A 191 12.16 25.51 22.14
CA LEU A 191 10.81 25.37 21.57
C LEU A 191 9.78 26.33 22.20
N LEU A 192 10.22 27.19 23.13
CA LEU A 192 9.38 28.21 23.78
C LEU A 192 9.71 29.65 23.35
N ASP A 193 10.58 29.83 22.34
CA ASP A 193 10.79 31.11 21.65
C ASP A 193 10.04 31.15 20.32
#